data_AF-A0AAE3CDZ8-F1
#
_entry.id   AF-A0AAE3CDZ8-F1
#
_cell.length_a   1.000
_cell.length_b   1.000
_cell.length_c   1.000
_cell.angle_alpha   90.00
_cell.angle_beta   90.00
_cell.angle_gamma   90.00
#
_symmetry.space_group_name_H-M   'P 1'
#
loop_
_entity.id
_entity.type
_entity.pdbx_description
1 polymer ?
#
loop_
_entity_poly.entity_id
_entity_poly.type
_entity_poly.pdbx_seq_one_letter_code
_entity_poly.pdbx_strand_id
1 'polypeptide(L)'
;MKRAEKRFEDGEYDSTVFHASMAVESAANAMILELGGGEAKNHKAISGLAAVLRRVKPELLVDDKYVQLIEKGREIQREVVYTRYLLKLAGKWVTPMEYYTREKATMVTENAKLVVNGIKHFLGQQTKKPKNQTFRYSEYLKRDFAATT
;
A
#
# COMPACT_ATOMS: atom_id res chain seq x y z
N MET A 1 -1.04 12.09 0.57
CA MET A 1 -0.75 12.95 -0.59
C MET A 1 -0.74 14.43 -0.22
N LYS A 2 -1.84 15.08 0.17
CA LYS A 2 -1.86 16.53 0.52
C LYS A 2 -0.68 17.03 1.37
N ARG A 3 -0.32 16.31 2.44
CA ARG A 3 0.85 16.65 3.27
C ARG A 3 2.16 16.58 2.48
N ALA A 4 2.37 15.52 1.71
CA ALA A 4 3.57 15.35 0.88
C ALA A 4 3.70 16.47 -0.17
N GLU A 5 2.58 16.85 -0.80
CA GLU A 5 2.51 17.94 -1.79
C GLU A 5 2.91 19.28 -1.16
N LYS A 6 2.32 19.61 -0.01
CA LYS A 6 2.72 20.81 0.74
C LYS A 6 4.22 20.83 1.07
N ARG A 7 4.76 19.72 1.58
CA ARG A 7 6.20 19.63 1.90
C ARG A 7 7.10 19.79 0.69
N PHE A 8 6.62 19.37 -0.48
CA PHE A 8 7.38 19.50 -1.71
C PHE A 8 7.47 20.96 -2.15
N GLU A 9 6.37 21.71 -2.00
CA GLU A 9 6.32 23.16 -2.22
C GLU A 9 7.24 23.91 -1.25
N ASP A 10 7.29 23.47 0.01
CA ASP A 10 8.17 24.01 1.05
C ASP A 10 9.66 23.65 0.86
N GLY A 11 10.00 22.81 -0.13
CA GLY A 11 11.37 22.34 -0.38
C GLY A 11 11.88 21.27 0.59
N GLU A 12 11.00 20.72 1.44
CA GLU A 12 11.31 19.67 2.42
C GLU A 12 11.22 18.27 1.77
N TYR A 13 12.18 17.91 0.91
CA TYR A 13 12.10 16.72 0.06
C TYR A 13 12.09 15.38 0.79
N ASP A 14 12.83 15.24 1.89
CA ASP A 14 12.80 14.07 2.75
C ASP A 14 11.42 13.90 3.43
N SER A 15 10.86 15.02 3.92
CA SER A 15 9.52 15.11 4.52
C SER A 15 8.42 14.79 3.51
N THR A 16 8.57 15.25 2.25
CA THR A 16 7.71 14.87 1.13
C THR A 16 7.70 13.35 0.95
N VAL A 17 8.88 12.75 0.81
CA VAL A 17 9.01 11.30 0.58
C VAL A 17 8.44 10.51 1.75
N PHE A 18 8.66 10.96 2.98
CA PHE A 18 8.10 10.31 4.17
C PHE A 18 6.57 10.29 4.11
N HIS A 19 5.94 11.44 3.88
CA HIS A 19 4.49 11.53 3.83
C HIS A 19 3.86 10.84 2.61
N ALA A 20 4.57 10.78 1.48
CA ALA A 20 4.15 10.01 0.31
C ALA A 20 4.16 8.51 0.64
N SER A 21 5.22 8.03 1.30
CA SER A 21 5.38 6.63 1.70
C SER A 21 4.33 6.20 2.72
N MET A 22 4.06 7.04 3.73
CA MET A 22 2.97 6.81 4.68
C MET A 22 1.59 6.75 4.01
N ALA A 23 1.35 7.57 2.99
CA ALA A 23 0.09 7.53 2.26
C ALA A 23 -0.10 6.22 1.47
N VAL A 24 0.99 5.69 0.89
CA VAL A 24 1.00 4.37 0.24
C VAL A 24 0.73 3.26 1.26
N GLU A 25 1.39 3.30 2.43
CA GLU A 25 1.19 2.32 3.50
C GLU A 25 -0.27 2.29 3.99
N SER A 26 -0.84 3.47 4.28
CA SER A 26 -2.24 3.58 4.72
C SER A 26 -3.21 3.10 3.64
N ALA A 27 -2.99 3.44 2.36
CA ALA A 27 -3.84 2.98 1.27
C ALA A 27 -3.78 1.44 1.13
N ALA A 28 -2.58 0.86 1.19
CA ALA A 28 -2.40 -0.58 1.11
C ALA A 28 -3.08 -1.32 2.27
N ASN A 29 -2.94 -0.81 3.50
CA ASN A 29 -3.64 -1.35 4.66
C ASN A 29 -5.17 -1.24 4.52
N ALA A 30 -5.70 -0.14 3.97
CA ALA A 30 -7.14 -0.03 3.70
C ALA A 30 -7.62 -1.11 2.71
N MET A 31 -6.87 -1.38 1.64
CA MET A 31 -7.19 -2.44 0.68
C MET A 31 -7.07 -3.84 1.27
N ILE A 32 -6.07 -4.08 2.13
CA ILE A 32 -5.94 -5.34 2.86
C ILE A 32 -7.19 -5.60 3.72
N LEU A 33 -7.64 -4.60 4.47
CA LEU A 33 -8.82 -4.70 5.33
C LEU A 33 -10.09 -4.96 4.50
N GLU A 34 -10.28 -4.25 3.39
CA GLU A 34 -11.42 -4.47 2.47
C GLU A 34 -11.44 -5.89 1.89
N LEU A 35 -10.26 -6.49 1.67
CA LEU A 35 -10.11 -7.87 1.20
C LEU A 35 -10.22 -8.91 2.33
N GLY A 36 -10.59 -8.51 3.55
CA GLY A 36 -10.74 -9.39 4.71
C GLY A 36 -9.40 -9.87 5.31
N GLY A 37 -8.30 -9.15 5.04
CA GLY A 37 -7.00 -9.39 5.66
C GLY A 37 -6.79 -8.58 6.95
N GLY A 38 -5.72 -8.88 7.68
CA GLY A 38 -5.27 -8.10 8.85
C GLY A 38 -4.20 -7.07 8.47
N GLU A 39 -4.22 -5.93 9.14
CA GLU A 39 -3.27 -4.83 8.91
C GLU A 39 -1.80 -5.27 9.02
N ALA A 40 -0.95 -4.80 8.10
CA ALA A 40 0.50 -4.97 8.22
C ALA A 40 1.09 -3.91 9.16
N LYS A 41 1.82 -4.34 10.20
CA LYS A 41 2.34 -3.44 11.26
C LYS A 41 3.82 -3.05 11.14
N ASN A 42 4.55 -3.56 10.13
CA ASN A 42 6.03 -3.46 10.05
C ASN A 42 6.53 -2.66 8.83
N HIS A 43 5.81 -1.64 8.37
CA HIS A 43 6.09 -0.95 7.10
C HIS A 43 6.19 -1.92 5.92
N LYS A 44 5.43 -3.02 5.97
CA LYS A 44 5.40 -4.06 4.92
C LYS A 44 4.05 -4.14 4.23
N ALA A 45 3.26 -3.06 4.25
CA ALA A 45 1.89 -3.07 3.77
C ALA A 45 1.76 -3.45 2.29
N ILE A 46 2.67 -3.04 1.41
CA ILE A 46 2.62 -3.45 -0.01
C ILE A 46 2.96 -4.93 -0.17
N SER A 47 3.94 -5.42 0.59
CA SER A 47 4.28 -6.85 0.59
C SER A 47 3.13 -7.71 1.15
N GLY A 48 2.48 -7.23 2.21
CA GLY A 48 1.28 -7.83 2.78
C GLY A 48 0.10 -7.82 1.80
N LEU A 49 -0.11 -6.70 1.11
CA LEU A 49 -1.15 -6.56 0.09
C LEU A 49 -0.93 -7.57 -1.05
N ALA A 50 0.31 -7.71 -1.54
CA ALA A 50 0.62 -8.70 -2.55
C ALA A 50 0.30 -10.13 -2.09
N ALA A 51 0.56 -10.47 -0.81
CA ALA A 51 0.20 -11.78 -0.26
C ALA A 51 -1.32 -11.98 -0.18
N VAL A 52 -2.06 -10.97 0.26
CA VAL A 52 -3.54 -11.00 0.31
C VAL A 52 -4.13 -11.12 -1.09
N LEU A 53 -3.62 -10.37 -2.06
CA LEU A 53 -4.04 -10.45 -3.45
C LEU A 53 -3.83 -11.85 -4.04
N ARG A 54 -2.67 -12.47 -3.84
CA ARG A 54 -2.43 -13.85 -4.30
C ARG A 54 -3.47 -14.85 -3.77
N ARG A 55 -3.96 -14.64 -2.56
CA ARG A 55 -4.94 -15.53 -1.91
C ARG A 55 -6.37 -15.25 -2.34
N VAL A 56 -6.76 -13.98 -2.42
CA VAL A 56 -8.18 -13.58 -2.54
C VAL A 56 -8.55 -13.19 -3.98
N LYS A 57 -7.61 -12.57 -4.71
CA LYS A 57 -7.82 -12.04 -6.07
C LYS A 57 -6.55 -12.19 -6.93
N PRO A 58 -6.07 -13.42 -7.19
CA PRO A 58 -4.86 -13.65 -7.96
C PRO A 58 -4.94 -13.09 -9.39
N GLU A 59 -6.16 -12.95 -9.95
CA GLU A 59 -6.41 -12.36 -11.26
C GLU A 59 -5.96 -10.90 -11.36
N LEU A 60 -5.89 -10.17 -10.25
CA LEU A 60 -5.35 -8.81 -10.27
C LEU A 60 -3.83 -8.82 -10.47
N LEU A 61 -3.12 -9.89 -10.14
CA LEU A 61 -1.66 -9.94 -10.26
C LEU A 61 -1.16 -10.29 -11.66
N VAL A 62 -2.06 -10.54 -12.61
CA VAL A 62 -1.74 -10.64 -14.05
C VAL A 62 -2.08 -9.36 -14.81
N ASP A 63 -2.81 -8.42 -14.19
CA ASP A 63 -3.08 -7.10 -14.76
C ASP A 63 -1.87 -6.19 -14.52
N ASP A 64 -1.24 -5.74 -15.62
CA ASP A 64 -0.07 -4.85 -15.63
C ASP A 64 -0.21 -3.66 -14.69
N LYS A 65 -1.42 -3.11 -14.55
CA LYS A 65 -1.69 -1.99 -13.64
C LYS A 65 -1.37 -2.34 -12.18
N TYR A 66 -1.76 -3.52 -11.74
CA TYR A 66 -1.55 -3.96 -10.36
C TYR A 66 -0.15 -4.55 -10.16
N VAL A 67 0.46 -5.12 -11.21
CA VAL A 67 1.88 -5.48 -11.21
C VAL A 67 2.71 -4.23 -10.92
N GLN A 68 2.52 -3.17 -11.72
CA GLN A 68 3.21 -1.89 -11.52
C GLN A 68 2.90 -1.26 -10.15
N LEU A 69 1.67 -1.40 -9.66
CA LEU A 69 1.28 -0.92 -8.33
C LEU A 69 2.10 -1.60 -7.23
N ILE A 70 2.25 -2.92 -7.28
CA ILE A 70 3.02 -3.68 -6.29
C ILE A 70 4.52 -3.39 -6.42
N GLU A 71 5.05 -3.31 -7.64
CA GLU A 71 6.47 -3.02 -7.87
C GLU A 71 6.85 -1.63 -7.34
N LYS A 72 6.16 -0.58 -7.81
CA LYS A 72 6.38 0.80 -7.34
C LYS A 72 6.12 0.93 -5.85
N GLY A 73 5.09 0.26 -5.34
CA GLY A 73 4.79 0.25 -3.91
C GLY A 73 5.92 -0.34 -3.06
N ARG A 74 6.58 -1.41 -3.52
CA ARG A 74 7.73 -2.01 -2.81
C ARG A 74 8.94 -1.10 -2.80
N GLU A 75 9.19 -0.38 -3.90
CA GLU A 75 10.26 0.63 -3.95
C GLU A 75 10.03 1.76 -2.96
N ILE A 76 8.78 2.20 -2.79
CA ILE A 76 8.39 3.26 -1.84
C ILE A 76 8.44 2.74 -0.40
N GLN A 77 8.10 1.47 -0.18
CA GLN A 77 7.98 0.87 1.14
C GLN A 77 9.26 1.04 2.00
N ARG A 78 10.45 0.94 1.37
CA ARG A 78 11.74 1.15 2.07
C ARG A 78 11.98 2.61 2.47
N GLU A 79 11.39 3.56 1.75
CA GLU A 79 11.69 4.99 1.92
C GLU A 79 11.19 5.51 3.28
N VAL A 80 10.16 4.89 3.89
CA VAL A 80 9.66 5.22 5.25
C VAL A 80 10.78 5.20 6.30
N VAL A 81 11.72 4.25 6.18
CA VAL A 81 12.85 4.15 7.09
C VAL A 81 13.93 5.16 6.71
N TYR A 82 14.24 5.26 5.43
CA TYR A 82 15.35 6.06 4.93
C TYR A 82 15.15 7.57 5.10
N THR A 83 13.90 8.04 5.15
CA THR A 83 13.60 9.46 5.42
C THR A 83 13.80 9.88 6.87
N ARG A 84 14.11 8.96 7.79
CA ARG A 84 14.18 9.26 9.23
C ARG A 84 15.56 9.07 9.84
N TYR A 85 16.44 8.34 9.17
CA TYR A 85 17.73 7.93 9.72
C TYR A 85 18.86 8.27 8.75
N LEU A 86 20.06 8.46 9.31
CA LEU A 86 21.27 8.63 8.53
C LEU A 86 21.51 7.40 7.65
N LEU A 87 21.94 7.64 6.42
CA LEU A 87 22.24 6.61 5.44
C LEU A 87 23.75 6.54 5.21
N LYS A 88 24.30 5.32 5.15
CA LYS A 88 25.70 5.12 4.78
C LYS A 88 25.81 4.90 3.27
N LEU A 89 26.35 5.89 2.55
CA LEU A 89 26.50 5.89 1.10
C LEU A 89 27.96 6.10 0.73
N ALA A 90 28.52 5.18 -0.07
CA ALA A 90 29.94 5.22 -0.48
C ALA A 90 30.90 5.44 0.70
N GLY A 91 30.62 4.84 1.85
CA GLY A 91 31.42 4.96 3.07
C GLY A 91 31.17 6.21 3.93
N LYS A 92 30.35 7.17 3.47
CA LYS A 92 30.01 8.40 4.21
C LYS A 92 28.60 8.34 4.78
N TRP A 93 28.41 8.94 5.96
CA TRP A 93 27.08 9.14 6.54
C TRP A 93 26.44 10.38 5.92
N VAL A 94 25.18 10.26 5.49
CA VAL A 94 24.42 11.29 4.79
C VAL A 94 23.06 11.41 5.49
N THR A 95 22.61 12.63 5.74
CA THR A 95 21.29 12.90 6.31
C THR A 95 20.18 12.67 5.28
N PRO A 96 18.94 12.39 5.70
CA PRO A 96 17.80 12.35 4.78
C PRO A 96 17.69 13.61 3.90
N MET A 97 17.86 14.80 4.49
CA MET A 97 17.81 16.07 3.75
C MET A 97 18.86 16.14 2.63
N GLU A 98 20.07 15.63 2.86
CA GLU A 98 21.12 15.59 1.82
C GLU A 98 20.88 14.48 0.78
N TYR A 99 20.26 13.37 1.18
CA TYR A 99 20.02 12.22 0.32
C TYR A 99 18.85 12.43 -0.66
N TYR A 100 17.78 13.11 -0.23
CA TYR A 100 16.59 13.34 -1.04
C TYR A 100 16.67 14.67 -1.80
N THR A 101 16.99 14.58 -3.08
CA THR A 101 16.90 15.71 -4.01
C THR A 101 15.46 15.95 -4.46
N ARG A 102 15.21 17.14 -5.02
CA ARG A 102 13.93 17.45 -5.69
C ARG A 102 13.52 16.37 -6.68
N GLU A 103 14.46 15.95 -7.53
CA GLU A 103 14.24 14.93 -8.56
C GLU A 103 13.81 13.59 -7.94
N LYS A 104 14.52 13.13 -6.92
CA LYS A 104 14.16 11.88 -6.22
C LYS A 104 12.80 12.00 -5.55
N ALA A 105 12.50 13.14 -4.89
CA ALA A 105 11.21 13.38 -4.28
C ALA A 105 10.07 13.42 -5.31
N THR A 106 10.30 14.01 -6.49
CA THR A 106 9.34 13.98 -7.61
C THR A 106 9.06 12.55 -8.05
N MET A 107 10.10 11.76 -8.34
CA MET A 107 9.96 10.37 -8.77
C MET A 107 9.16 9.53 -7.76
N VAL A 108 9.52 9.61 -6.48
CA VAL A 108 8.83 8.86 -5.42
C VAL A 108 7.39 9.33 -5.25
N THR A 109 7.14 10.63 -5.31
CA THR A 109 5.78 11.19 -5.15
C THR A 109 4.87 10.80 -6.31
N GLU A 110 5.34 10.82 -7.55
CA GLU A 110 4.56 10.38 -8.71
C GLU A 110 4.25 8.88 -8.67
N ASN A 111 5.24 8.05 -8.30
CA ASN A 111 4.99 6.63 -8.04
C ASN A 111 3.97 6.42 -6.91
N ALA A 112 4.04 7.21 -5.83
CA ALA A 112 3.09 7.14 -4.73
C ALA A 112 1.67 7.53 -5.17
N LYS A 113 1.52 8.57 -6.01
CA LYS A 113 0.23 8.95 -6.61
C LYS A 113 -0.36 7.82 -7.43
N LEU A 114 0.44 7.16 -8.29
CA LEU A 114 0.01 6.01 -9.07
C LEU A 114 -0.54 4.89 -8.18
N VAL A 115 0.21 4.51 -7.13
CA VAL A 115 -0.19 3.44 -6.21
C VAL A 115 -1.46 3.81 -5.44
N VAL A 116 -1.49 4.99 -4.82
CA VAL A 116 -2.64 5.44 -4.03
C VAL A 116 -3.90 5.56 -4.90
N ASN A 117 -3.78 6.12 -6.11
CA ASN A 117 -4.92 6.25 -7.02
C ASN A 117 -5.39 4.89 -7.54
N GLY A 118 -4.47 3.96 -7.83
CA GLY A 118 -4.79 2.59 -8.20
C GLY A 118 -5.61 1.88 -7.11
N ILE A 119 -5.17 1.98 -5.86
CA ILE A 119 -5.89 1.41 -4.71
C ILE A 119 -7.25 2.09 -4.51
N LYS A 120 -7.32 3.43 -4.54
CA LYS A 120 -8.58 4.16 -4.41
C LYS A 120 -9.59 3.77 -5.48
N HIS A 121 -9.13 3.59 -6.71
CA HIS A 121 -9.97 3.15 -7.81
C HIS A 121 -10.55 1.76 -7.55
N PHE A 122 -9.73 0.82 -7.10
CA PHE A 122 -10.21 -0.51 -6.71
C PHE A 122 -11.27 -0.44 -5.61
N LEU A 123 -10.98 0.29 -4.52
CA LEU A 123 -11.92 0.46 -3.41
C LEU A 123 -13.23 1.12 -3.87
N GLY A 124 -13.16 2.13 -4.74
CA GLY A 124 -14.32 2.81 -5.31
C GLY A 124 -15.14 1.95 -6.27
N GLN A 125 -14.57 0.90 -6.86
CA GLN A 125 -15.32 -0.09 -7.63
C GLN A 125 -16.05 -1.09 -6.71
N GLN A 126 -15.49 -1.42 -5.56
CA GLN A 126 -16.09 -2.37 -4.62
C GLN A 126 -17.31 -1.79 -3.90
N THR A 127 -17.28 -0.50 -3.57
CA THR A 127 -18.43 0.20 -2.96
C THR A 127 -19.65 0.31 -3.87
N LYS A 128 -19.46 0.17 -5.20
CA LYS A 128 -20.54 0.17 -6.20
C LYS A 128 -21.17 -1.20 -6.43
N LYS A 129 -20.60 -2.28 -5.87
CA LYS A 129 -21.25 -3.60 -5.94
C LYS A 129 -22.40 -3.68 -4.92
N PRO A 130 -23.58 -4.20 -5.30
CA PRO A 130 -24.69 -4.36 -4.36
C PRO A 130 -24.28 -5.28 -3.20
N LYS A 131 -24.65 -4.91 -1.97
CA LYS A 131 -24.31 -5.58 -0.69
C LYS A 131 -24.88 -7.00 -0.50
N ASN A 132 -25.15 -7.74 -1.57
CA ASN A 132 -25.70 -9.10 -1.50
C ASN A 132 -24.62 -10.13 -1.81
N GLN A 133 -23.63 -10.23 -0.92
CA GLN A 133 -22.90 -11.49 -0.75
C GLN A 133 -22.43 -11.60 0.70
N THR A 134 -23.40 -11.68 1.61
CA THR A 134 -23.19 -12.23 2.94
C THR A 134 -22.76 -13.68 2.74
N PHE A 135 -21.47 -13.97 2.86
CA PHE A 135 -20.99 -15.35 2.94
C PHE A 135 -21.49 -15.91 4.27
N ARG A 136 -22.70 -16.49 4.27
CA ARG A 136 -23.31 -17.15 5.42
C ARG A 136 -22.52 -18.42 5.73
N TYR A 137 -21.48 -18.29 6.55
CA TYR A 137 -20.80 -19.43 7.18
C TYR A 137 -21.74 -20.22 8.13
N SER A 138 -22.92 -19.70 8.48
CA SER A 138 -23.86 -20.31 9.42
C SER A 138 -24.80 -21.35 8.83
N GLU A 139 -24.84 -21.55 7.51
CA GLU A 139 -25.71 -22.57 6.89
C GLU A 139 -25.00 -23.92 6.65
N TYR A 140 -23.66 -23.94 6.60
CA TYR A 140 -22.91 -25.19 6.46
C TYR A 140 -22.91 -26.03 7.75
N LEU A 141 -22.85 -25.39 8.92
CA LEU A 141 -22.84 -26.10 10.21
C LEU A 141 -24.21 -26.70 10.63
N LYS A 142 -25.30 -26.34 9.95
CA LYS A 142 -26.63 -26.92 10.24
C LYS A 142 -26.97 -28.15 9.40
N ARG A 143 -26.21 -28.42 8.32
CA ARG A 143 -26.43 -29.62 7.48
C ARG A 143 -25.66 -30.83 7.99
N ASP A 144 -24.54 -30.63 8.69
CA ASP A 144 -23.72 -31.75 9.18
C ASP A 144 -24.16 -32.29 10.55
N PHE A 145 -25.02 -31.59 11.29
CA PHE A 145 -25.55 -32.05 12.59
C PHE A 145 -26.86 -32.82 12.49
N ALA A 146 -27.49 -32.91 11.32
CA ALA A 146 -28.76 -33.65 11.13
C ALA A 146 -28.57 -35.03 10.49
N ALA A 147 -27.32 -35.48 10.27
CA ALA A 147 -26.99 -36.74 9.60
C ALA A 147 -26.40 -37.82 10.52
N THR A 148 -26.43 -37.64 11.84
CA THR A 148 -26.00 -38.69 12.79
C THR A 148 -26.85 -38.63 14.06
N THR A 149 -27.46 -39.78 14.37
CA THR A 149 -28.32 -40.15 15.51
C THR A 149 -29.77 -39.70 15.49
#